data_AF-A0AAW5PCW5-F1
#
_entry.id   AF-A0AAW5PCW5-F1
#
_cell.length_a   1.000
_cell.length_b   1.000
_cell.length_c   1.000
_cell.angle_alpha   90.00
_cell.angle_beta   90.00
_cell.angle_gamma   90.00
#
_symmetry.space_group_name_H-M   'P 1'
#
loop_
_entity.id
_entity.type
_entity.pdbx_description
1 polymer ?
#
loop_
_entity_poly.entity_id
_entity_poly.type
_entity_poly.pdbx_seq_one_letter_code
_entity_poly.pdbx_strand_id
1 'polypeptide(L)'
;MAPLIRSLGLACGVSAGLCGCVPSILQYDRSNPVVMSSLQHGATRDAVLSAAGEPLDVMVLPGINGVCHNYILRNQGNSSPYYVAFNAQGRVVNAGYIDCEKAVASGYLQTSEPIKQRY
;
A
#
# COMPACT_ATOMS: atom_id res chain seq x y z
N MET A 1 -74.01 -0.22 -9.47
CA MET A 1 -73.22 -1.14 -8.64
C MET A 1 -71.75 -0.84 -8.86
N ALA A 2 -71.05 -0.38 -7.83
CA ALA A 2 -69.59 -0.17 -7.82
C ALA A 2 -68.90 -1.32 -7.08
N PRO A 3 -67.63 -1.62 -7.40
CA PRO A 3 -66.63 -1.82 -6.34
C PRO A 3 -65.31 -1.08 -6.67
N LEU A 4 -64.81 -0.19 -5.80
CA LEU A 4 -63.94 -0.44 -4.62
C LEU A 4 -62.51 -0.94 -4.94
N ILE A 5 -61.65 0.06 -5.17
CA ILE A 5 -60.22 0.24 -4.83
C ILE A 5 -59.48 -0.93 -4.14
N ARG A 6 -58.31 -1.30 -4.68
CA ARG A 6 -57.17 -1.89 -3.94
C ARG A 6 -55.82 -1.37 -4.47
N SER A 7 -55.31 -0.39 -3.73
CA SER A 7 -53.92 -0.10 -3.31
C SER A 7 -52.70 -0.64 -4.08
N LEU A 8 -51.90 0.33 -4.54
CA LEU A 8 -50.47 0.58 -4.21
C LEU A 8 -49.43 -0.55 -4.38
N GLY A 9 -48.49 -0.29 -5.31
CA GLY A 9 -47.06 -0.47 -5.09
C GLY A 9 -46.42 -1.69 -5.76
N LEU A 10 -45.68 -1.46 -6.85
CA LEU A 10 -44.50 -2.27 -7.14
C LEU A 10 -43.38 -1.34 -7.63
N ALA A 11 -42.46 -1.09 -6.73
CA ALA A 11 -41.29 -0.25 -6.94
C ALA A 11 -40.35 -0.87 -7.98
N CYS A 12 -39.84 -0.05 -8.91
CA CYS A 12 -38.64 -0.36 -9.69
C CYS A 12 -37.44 -0.39 -8.74
N GLY A 13 -37.18 -1.56 -8.14
CA GLY A 13 -35.92 -1.84 -7.48
C GLY A 13 -34.83 -1.98 -8.53
N VAL A 14 -34.20 -0.86 -8.90
CA VAL A 14 -32.95 -0.88 -9.67
C VAL A 14 -31.84 -1.32 -8.72
N SER A 15 -31.58 -2.62 -8.67
CA SER A 15 -30.42 -3.16 -7.95
C SER A 15 -29.16 -2.77 -8.71
N ALA A 16 -28.62 -1.58 -8.39
CA ALA A 16 -27.28 -1.18 -8.80
C ALA A 16 -26.26 -2.03 -8.01
N GLY A 17 -25.97 -3.23 -8.52
CA GLY A 17 -24.84 -4.02 -8.10
C GLY A 17 -23.55 -3.32 -8.54
N LEU A 18 -23.08 -2.36 -7.73
CA LEU A 18 -21.72 -1.86 -7.83
C LEU A 18 -20.80 -3.00 -7.39
N CYS A 19 -20.44 -3.88 -8.31
CA CYS A 19 -19.30 -4.78 -8.16
C CYS A 19 -18.06 -3.88 -8.14
N GLY A 20 -17.75 -3.32 -6.97
CA GLY A 20 -16.61 -2.45 -6.77
C GLY A 20 -15.34 -3.25 -7.00
N CYS A 21 -14.70 -3.04 -8.16
CA CYS A 21 -13.33 -3.47 -8.37
C CYS A 21 -12.46 -2.69 -7.39
N VAL A 22 -12.23 -3.23 -6.20
CA VAL A 22 -11.27 -2.66 -5.26
C VAL A 22 -9.90 -2.82 -5.92
N PRO A 23 -9.19 -1.72 -6.26
CA PRO A 23 -7.85 -1.81 -6.81
C PRO A 23 -6.99 -2.67 -5.88
N SER A 24 -6.20 -3.60 -6.42
CA SER A 24 -5.42 -4.57 -5.64
C SER A 24 -4.49 -3.92 -4.60
N ILE A 25 -4.15 -2.66 -4.80
CA ILE A 25 -3.34 -1.81 -3.92
C ILE A 25 -4.05 -1.58 -2.57
N LEU A 26 -5.35 -1.22 -2.61
CA LEU A 26 -6.17 -0.98 -1.42
C LEU A 26 -6.43 -2.25 -0.59
N GLN A 27 -6.20 -3.44 -1.16
CA GLN A 27 -6.40 -4.69 -0.45
C GLN A 27 -5.39 -4.88 0.69
N TYR A 28 -4.18 -4.34 0.57
CA TYR A 28 -3.15 -4.52 1.61
C TYR A 28 -3.09 -3.35 2.59
N ASP A 29 -3.55 -2.17 2.18
CA ASP A 29 -3.34 -0.92 2.91
C ASP A 29 -3.88 -0.94 4.34
N ARG A 30 -5.02 -1.56 4.64
CA ARG A 30 -5.69 -1.35 5.94
C ARG A 30 -5.30 -2.30 7.06
N SER A 31 -4.59 -3.38 6.78
CA SER A 31 -4.30 -4.43 7.77
C SER A 31 -2.85 -4.91 7.75
N ASN A 32 -2.05 -4.51 6.77
CA ASN A 32 -0.68 -4.97 6.67
C ASN A 32 0.26 -4.12 7.55
N PRO A 33 1.01 -4.74 8.49
CA PRO A 33 1.82 -4.00 9.45
C PRO A 33 2.98 -3.22 8.81
N VAL A 34 3.59 -3.71 7.72
CA VAL A 34 4.66 -2.94 7.05
C VAL A 34 4.11 -1.73 6.32
N VAL A 35 2.93 -1.85 5.69
CA VAL A 35 2.28 -0.71 5.01
C VAL A 35 1.88 0.35 6.03
N MET A 36 1.23 -0.07 7.13
CA MET A 36 0.77 0.85 8.16
C MET A 36 1.89 1.54 8.92
N SER A 37 3.03 0.87 9.16
CA SER A 37 4.17 1.47 9.85
C SER A 37 5.00 2.37 8.94
N SER A 38 5.14 2.04 7.65
CA SER A 38 5.98 2.83 6.73
C SER A 38 5.31 4.09 6.19
N LEU A 39 3.97 4.13 6.09
CA LEU A 39 3.23 5.31 5.62
C LEU A 39 2.94 6.34 6.72
N GLN A 40 3.33 6.08 7.97
CA GLN A 40 3.20 7.04 9.05
C GLN A 40 4.12 8.24 8.85
N HIS A 41 3.65 9.43 9.23
CA HIS A 41 4.48 10.62 9.21
C HIS A 41 5.68 10.45 10.14
N GLY A 42 6.89 10.61 9.60
CA GLY A 42 8.13 10.45 10.36
C GLY A 42 8.47 8.99 10.71
N ALA A 43 7.88 8.01 10.02
CA ALA A 43 8.18 6.59 10.22
C ALA A 43 9.70 6.30 10.20
N THR A 44 10.12 5.39 11.07
CA THR A 44 11.52 4.98 11.23
C THR A 44 11.71 3.51 10.92
N ARG A 45 12.94 3.12 10.59
CA ARG A 45 13.34 1.73 10.38
C ARG A 45 12.98 0.86 11.57
N ASP A 46 13.25 1.32 12.78
CA ASP A 46 12.99 0.55 13.99
C ASP A 46 11.49 0.33 14.21
N ALA A 47 10.64 1.33 13.90
CA ALA A 47 9.19 1.17 13.95
C ALA A 47 8.68 0.16 12.91
N VAL A 48 9.22 0.19 11.68
CA VAL A 48 8.86 -0.77 10.62
C VAL A 48 9.29 -2.19 10.99
N LEU A 49 10.52 -2.38 11.45
CA LEU A 49 11.04 -3.67 11.92
C LEU A 49 10.23 -4.20 13.11
N SER A 50 9.85 -3.33 14.04
CA SER A 50 9.04 -3.72 15.21
C SER A 50 7.64 -4.18 14.81
N ALA A 51 7.05 -3.59 13.77
CA ALA A 51 5.71 -3.94 13.30
C ALA A 51 5.70 -5.17 12.38
N ALA A 52 6.70 -5.29 11.49
CA ALA A 52 6.69 -6.24 10.38
C ALA A 52 7.74 -7.36 10.48
N GLY A 53 8.71 -7.24 11.38
CA GLY A 53 9.86 -8.12 11.47
C GLY A 53 10.96 -7.79 10.45
N GLU A 54 11.93 -8.71 10.35
CA GLU A 54 13.05 -8.60 9.42
C GLU A 54 12.59 -8.62 7.96
N PRO A 55 13.23 -7.83 7.08
CA PRO A 55 12.96 -7.88 5.65
C PRO A 55 13.47 -9.18 5.04
N LEU A 56 12.98 -9.48 3.83
CA LEU A 56 13.44 -10.63 3.05
C LEU A 56 14.84 -10.42 2.50
N ASP A 57 15.14 -9.19 2.09
CA ASP A 57 16.46 -8.76 1.66
C ASP A 57 16.61 -7.25 1.81
N VAL A 58 17.87 -6.79 1.77
CA VAL A 58 18.25 -5.39 1.95
C VAL A 58 19.18 -4.96 0.82
N MET A 59 18.79 -3.90 0.10
CA MET A 59 19.61 -3.27 -0.92
C MET A 59 20.14 -1.92 -0.45
N VAL A 60 21.44 -1.66 -0.63
CA VAL A 60 22.05 -0.36 -0.29
C VAL A 60 21.64 0.70 -1.31
N LEU A 61 21.38 1.93 -0.84
CA LEU A 61 21.06 3.09 -1.66
C LEU A 61 22.14 4.19 -1.47
N PRO A 62 23.24 4.16 -2.25
CA PRO A 62 24.40 5.01 -2.01
C PRO A 62 24.09 6.51 -2.01
N GLY A 63 23.26 6.98 -2.94
CA GLY A 63 22.94 8.40 -3.15
C GLY A 63 22.15 9.05 -2.02
N ILE A 64 21.55 8.25 -1.13
CA ILE A 64 20.90 8.76 0.09
C ILE A 64 21.57 8.24 1.36
N ASN A 65 22.73 7.60 1.23
CA ASN A 65 23.42 6.88 2.31
C ASN A 65 22.46 5.99 3.11
N GLY A 66 21.57 5.31 2.40
CA GLY A 66 20.41 4.64 2.96
C GLY A 66 20.32 3.18 2.54
N VAL A 67 19.19 2.57 2.85
CA VAL A 67 18.90 1.17 2.52
C VAL A 67 17.45 1.02 2.07
N CYS A 68 17.18 0.01 1.27
CA CYS A 68 15.86 -0.40 0.84
C CYS A 68 15.60 -1.82 1.36
N HIS A 69 14.48 -2.01 2.05
CA HIS A 69 14.05 -3.29 2.59
C HIS A 69 12.94 -3.88 1.72
N ASN A 70 13.06 -5.15 1.35
CA ASN A 70 12.04 -5.90 0.61
C ASN A 70 11.14 -6.72 1.56
N TYR A 71 9.83 -6.65 1.36
CA TYR A 71 8.81 -7.42 2.08
C TYR A 71 7.84 -8.09 1.09
N ILE A 72 7.17 -9.16 1.53
CA ILE A 72 5.98 -9.70 0.85
C ILE A 72 4.76 -9.41 1.70
N LEU A 73 3.82 -8.64 1.16
CA LEU A 73 2.50 -8.44 1.73
C LEU A 73 1.67 -9.68 1.46
N ARG A 74 0.92 -10.14 2.47
CA ARG A 74 0.00 -11.27 2.34
C ARG A 74 -1.40 -10.83 2.75
N ASN A 75 -2.39 -11.10 1.91
CA ASN A 75 -3.80 -10.93 2.24
C ASN A 75 -4.66 -11.93 1.47
N GLN A 76 -5.47 -12.72 2.18
CA GLN A 76 -6.50 -13.61 1.60
C GLN A 76 -6.04 -14.41 0.36
N GLY A 77 -4.86 -15.05 0.45
CA GLY A 77 -4.31 -15.87 -0.63
C GLY A 77 -3.52 -15.10 -1.70
N ASN A 78 -3.54 -13.76 -1.67
CA ASN A 78 -2.72 -12.91 -2.53
C ASN A 78 -1.40 -12.56 -1.85
N SER A 79 -0.36 -12.44 -2.66
CA SER A 79 0.96 -11.93 -2.25
C SER A 79 1.38 -10.78 -3.17
N SER A 80 1.99 -9.74 -2.60
CA SER A 80 2.55 -8.63 -3.37
C SER A 80 3.91 -8.25 -2.80
N PRO A 81 4.94 -8.00 -3.65
CA PRO A 81 6.16 -7.36 -3.18
C PRO A 81 5.87 -5.94 -2.68
N TYR A 82 6.65 -5.51 -1.71
CA TYR A 82 6.59 -4.18 -1.14
C TYR A 82 7.96 -3.74 -0.64
N TYR A 83 8.39 -2.55 -1.05
CA TYR A 83 9.66 -1.99 -0.62
C TYR A 83 9.45 -0.86 0.39
N VAL A 84 10.41 -0.68 1.29
CA VAL A 84 10.52 0.49 2.17
C VAL A 84 11.95 1.02 2.10
N ALA A 85 12.11 2.26 1.66
CA ALA A 85 13.40 2.93 1.57
C ALA A 85 13.63 3.84 2.77
N PHE A 86 14.79 3.71 3.39
CA PHE A 86 15.25 4.49 4.54
C PHE A 86 16.49 5.32 4.16
N ASN A 87 16.59 6.53 4.69
CA ASN A 87 17.80 7.35 4.56
C ASN A 87 18.83 7.03 5.66
N ALA A 88 19.95 7.78 5.66
CA ALA A 88 21.02 7.65 6.65
C ALA A 88 20.59 7.81 8.12
N GLN A 89 19.50 8.55 8.39
CA GLN A 89 18.95 8.70 9.74
C GLN A 89 17.96 7.59 10.10
N GLY A 90 17.78 6.59 9.24
CA GLY A 90 16.80 5.52 9.42
C GLY A 90 15.35 5.99 9.26
N ARG A 91 15.09 7.14 8.64
CA ARG A 91 13.72 7.62 8.36
C ARG A 91 13.23 7.08 7.03
N VAL A 92 11.96 6.69 6.98
CA VAL A 92 11.30 6.30 5.73
C VAL A 92 11.24 7.49 4.80
N VAL A 93 11.74 7.31 3.58
CA VAL A 93 11.74 8.33 2.52
C VAL A 93 10.86 7.94 1.34
N ASN A 94 10.61 6.65 1.12
CA ASN A 94 9.66 6.15 0.13
C ASN A 94 9.24 4.70 0.44
N ALA A 95 8.09 4.29 -0.08
CA ALA A 95 7.61 2.92 0.00
C ALA A 95 6.64 2.62 -1.17
N GLY A 96 6.47 1.36 -1.55
CA GLY A 96 5.57 1.03 -2.64
C GLY A 96 5.45 -0.46 -2.98
N TYR A 97 4.44 -0.78 -3.79
CA TYR A 97 3.95 -2.14 -4.10
C TYR A 97 4.74 -2.87 -5.19
N ILE A 98 6.06 -2.83 -5.08
CA ILE A 98 7.06 -3.48 -5.93
C ILE A 98 8.30 -3.77 -5.08
N ASP A 99 9.25 -4.55 -5.59
CA ASP A 99 10.54 -4.74 -4.92
C ASP A 99 11.49 -3.54 -5.15
N CYS A 100 12.54 -3.47 -4.33
CA CYS A 100 13.58 -2.45 -4.35
C CYS A 100 14.23 -2.30 -5.73
N GLU A 101 14.56 -3.41 -6.37
CA GLU A 101 15.21 -3.49 -7.67
C GLU A 101 14.32 -2.88 -8.74
N LYS A 102 13.03 -3.24 -8.75
CA LYS A 102 12.04 -2.69 -9.67
C LYS A 102 11.82 -1.21 -9.42
N ALA A 103 11.77 -0.78 -8.16
CA ALA A 103 11.61 0.62 -7.80
C ALA A 103 12.75 1.49 -8.32
N VAL A 104 13.99 0.98 -8.26
CA VAL A 104 15.16 1.64 -8.85
C VAL A 104 15.08 1.64 -10.38
N ALA A 105 14.83 0.47 -10.99
CA ALA A 105 14.78 0.33 -12.44
C ALA A 105 13.69 1.19 -13.09
N SER A 106 12.59 1.46 -12.39
CA SER A 106 11.49 2.31 -12.87
C SER A 106 11.58 3.76 -12.41
N GLY A 107 12.61 4.14 -11.64
CA GLY A 107 12.82 5.50 -11.16
C GLY A 107 11.89 5.95 -10.02
N TYR A 108 11.14 5.04 -9.38
CA TYR A 108 10.40 5.36 -8.15
C TYR A 108 11.35 5.59 -6.96
N LEU A 109 12.50 4.92 -6.99
CA LEU A 109 13.54 5.01 -5.98
C LEU A 109 14.85 5.42 -6.66
N GLN A 110 15.39 6.58 -6.32
CA GLN A 110 16.66 7.02 -6.89
C GLN A 110 17.83 6.56 -6.01
N THR A 111 18.88 6.01 -6.63
CA THR A 111 20.10 5.56 -5.95
C THR A 111 21.21 6.61 -5.93
N SER A 112 21.01 7.78 -6.55
CA SER A 112 22.04 8.81 -6.77
C SER A 112 21.59 10.24 -6.39
N GLU A 113 20.32 10.45 -6.05
CA GLU A 113 19.75 11.76 -5.72
C GLU A 113 18.87 11.70 -4.46
N PRO A 114 18.75 12.80 -3.70
CA PRO A 114 17.82 12.88 -2.58
C PRO A 114 16.38 12.67 -3.06
N ILE A 115 15.65 11.72 -2.45
CA ILE A 115 14.25 11.45 -2.82
C ILE A 115 13.42 12.71 -2.60
N LYS A 116 12.84 13.25 -3.68
CA LYS A 116 11.83 14.30 -3.58
C LYS A 116 10.56 13.69 -3.01
N GLN A 117 10.20 14.04 -1.77
CA GLN A 117 8.89 13.67 -1.24
C GLN A 117 7.81 14.25 -2.15
N ARG A 118 7.05 13.39 -2.83
CA ARG A 118 5.86 13.79 -3.57
C ARG A 118 4.71 13.78 -2.59
N TYR A 119 4.34 14.96 -2.11
CA TYR A 119 3.13 15.21 -1.31
C TYR A 119 1.89 15.17 -2.20
#